data_AF-A0AAV0B7M8-F1
#
_entry.id   AF-A0AAV0B7M8-F1
#
_cell.length_a   1.000
_cell.length_b   1.000
_cell.length_c   1.000
_cell.angle_alpha   90.00
_cell.angle_beta   90.00
_cell.angle_gamma   90.00
#
_symmetry.space_group_name_H-M   'P 1'
#
loop_
_entity.id
_entity.type
_entity.pdbx_description
1 polymer ?
#
loop_
_entity_poly.entity_id
_entity_poly.type
_entity_poly.pdbx_seq_one_letter_code
_entity_poly.pdbx_strand_id
1 'polypeptide(L)'
;MKIIQRGITNVEPVITKPLLMHSLEVLLNLICHNPRLTIKLLVKNGWSNGFFGEWFSRLDCFKRTHDKKLTVLAICSILGAGLEEGGDCLFVQSSGGQLLIGALKVFENLPQSIKGRYELEMEYSNNDSDGSVDEDEFGIVTLEGLVIRE
;
A
#
# COMPACT_ATOMS: atom_id res chain seq x y z
N MET A 1 4.85 13.76 -9.57
CA MET A 1 4.01 13.11 -10.60
C MET A 1 4.41 13.41 -12.08
N LYS A 2 5.63 13.90 -12.38
CA LYS A 2 6.14 14.10 -13.78
C LYS A 2 6.65 12.81 -14.46
N ILE A 3 6.55 11.68 -13.78
CA ILE A 3 7.21 10.41 -14.12
C ILE A 3 6.57 9.74 -15.33
N ILE A 4 5.25 9.77 -15.41
CA ILE A 4 4.48 9.20 -16.53
C ILE A 4 4.38 10.22 -17.68
N GLN A 5 4.62 11.50 -17.40
CA GLN A 5 4.36 12.60 -18.34
C GLN A 5 5.43 12.79 -19.43
N ARG A 6 6.67 12.32 -19.23
CA ARG A 6 7.80 12.72 -20.12
C ARG A 6 8.13 11.75 -21.25
N GLY A 7 7.48 10.59 -21.33
CA GLY A 7 7.92 9.51 -22.23
C GLY A 7 7.23 9.39 -23.59
N ILE A 8 5.98 9.85 -23.77
CA ILE A 8 5.13 9.30 -24.85
C ILE A 8 4.41 10.33 -25.74
N THR A 9 4.08 11.56 -25.29
CA THR A 9 3.34 12.52 -26.15
C THR A 9 3.60 14.00 -25.81
N ASN A 10 3.59 14.88 -26.83
CA ASN A 10 3.59 16.35 -26.72
C ASN A 10 2.23 16.95 -26.26
N VAL A 11 1.34 16.13 -25.71
CA VAL A 11 0.01 16.53 -25.23
C VAL A 11 0.07 16.67 -23.72
N GLU A 12 -0.43 17.79 -23.18
CA GLU A 12 -0.63 17.93 -21.73
C GLU A 12 -1.58 16.82 -21.27
N PRO A 13 -1.11 15.89 -20.42
CA PRO A 13 -1.90 14.71 -20.11
C PRO A 13 -3.05 15.11 -19.18
N VAL A 14 -4.25 14.66 -19.52
CA VAL A 14 -5.41 14.76 -18.64
C VAL A 14 -5.20 13.80 -17.47
N ILE A 15 -4.68 14.32 -16.36
CA ILE A 15 -4.50 13.54 -15.13
C ILE A 15 -5.85 13.48 -14.43
N THR A 16 -6.55 12.36 -14.61
CA THR A 16 -7.77 12.07 -13.84
C THR A 16 -7.40 11.50 -12.48
N LYS A 17 -8.24 11.74 -11.46
CA LYS A 17 -8.06 11.16 -10.12
C LYS A 17 -7.89 9.63 -10.15
N PRO A 18 -8.68 8.85 -10.93
CA PRO A 18 -8.50 7.40 -11.01
C PRO A 18 -7.15 6.99 -11.62
N LEU A 19 -6.71 7.66 -12.70
CA LEU A 19 -5.43 7.35 -13.34
C LEU A 19 -4.26 7.56 -12.38
N LEU A 20 -4.31 8.63 -11.59
CA LEU A 20 -3.32 8.91 -10.56
C LEU A 20 -3.29 7.84 -9.47
N MET A 21 -4.45 7.46 -8.93
CA MET A 21 -4.53 6.41 -7.89
C MET A 21 -3.96 5.09 -8.41
N HIS A 22 -4.32 4.69 -9.63
CA HIS A 22 -3.80 3.47 -10.23
C HIS A 22 -2.30 3.54 -10.53
N SER A 23 -1.80 4.71 -10.91
CA SER A 23 -0.36 4.94 -11.07
C SER A 23 0.41 4.80 -9.75
N LEU A 24 -0.17 5.26 -8.64
CA LEU A 24 0.40 5.04 -7.31
C LEU A 24 0.40 3.55 -6.97
N GLU A 25 -0.70 2.83 -7.18
CA GLU A 25 -0.78 1.38 -6.95
C GLU A 25 0.32 0.60 -7.70
N VAL A 26 0.58 0.94 -8.97
CA VAL A 26 1.67 0.32 -9.74
C VAL A 26 3.03 0.56 -9.09
N LEU A 27 3.32 1.80 -8.66
CA LEU A 27 4.56 2.11 -7.97
C LEU A 27 4.68 1.39 -6.61
N LEU A 28 3.57 1.26 -5.86
CA LEU A 28 3.56 0.50 -4.61
C LEU A 28 3.86 -0.98 -4.83
N ASN A 29 3.30 -1.58 -5.89
CA ASN A 29 3.61 -2.97 -6.25
C ASN A 29 5.10 -3.15 -6.61
N LEU A 30 5.70 -2.20 -7.33
CA LEU A 30 7.13 -2.23 -7.62
C LEU A 30 7.98 -2.13 -6.34
N ILE A 31 7.56 -1.30 -5.38
CA ILE A 31 8.20 -1.20 -4.06
C ILE A 31 8.10 -2.52 -3.29
N CYS A 32 6.93 -3.15 -3.27
CA CYS A 32 6.74 -4.44 -2.61
C CYS A 32 7.61 -5.54 -3.22
N HIS A 33 7.83 -5.52 -4.54
CA HIS A 33 8.62 -6.54 -5.24
C HIS A 33 10.13 -6.30 -5.11
N ASN A 34 10.60 -5.07 -5.29
CA ASN A 34 12.01 -4.73 -5.16
C ASN A 34 12.17 -3.29 -4.64
N PRO A 35 12.13 -3.09 -3.30
CA PRO A 35 12.14 -1.75 -2.72
C PRO A 35 13.46 -1.02 -3.03
N ARG A 36 14.59 -1.72 -2.99
CA ARG A 36 15.93 -1.14 -3.23
C ARG A 36 16.05 -0.54 -4.62
N LEU A 37 15.77 -1.33 -5.65
CA LEU A 37 15.89 -0.89 -7.03
C LEU A 37 14.88 0.24 -7.33
N THR A 38 13.66 0.12 -6.81
CA THR A 38 12.61 1.11 -7.02
C THR A 38 12.94 2.45 -6.37
N ILE A 39 13.37 2.46 -5.10
CA ILE A 39 13.79 3.68 -4.41
C ILE A 39 15.02 4.29 -5.10
N LYS A 40 16.03 3.48 -5.45
CA LYS A 40 17.21 3.96 -6.16
C LYS A 40 16.86 4.62 -7.48
N LEU A 41 15.91 4.07 -8.23
CA LEU A 41 15.40 4.67 -9.47
C LEU A 41 14.70 6.00 -9.20
N LEU A 42 13.85 6.07 -8.17
CA LEU A 42 13.16 7.31 -7.78
C LEU A 42 14.15 8.40 -7.38
N VAL A 43 15.17 8.07 -6.57
CA VAL A 43 16.20 9.02 -6.12
C VAL A 43 17.07 9.46 -7.30
N LYS A 44 17.54 8.53 -8.13
CA LYS A 44 18.38 8.82 -9.31
C LYS A 44 17.72 9.83 -10.27
N ASN A 45 16.40 9.76 -10.41
CA ASN A 45 15.65 10.67 -11.28
C ASN A 45 15.12 11.93 -10.57
N GLY A 46 15.40 12.11 -9.28
CA GLY A 46 14.88 13.24 -8.49
C GLY A 46 13.36 13.19 -8.29
N TRP A 47 12.78 11.99 -8.31
CA TRP A 47 11.34 11.76 -8.26
C TRP A 47 10.82 11.33 -6.89
N SER A 48 11.69 10.94 -5.97
CA SER A 48 11.33 10.47 -4.63
C SER A 48 10.40 11.45 -3.90
N ASN A 49 10.83 12.68 -3.66
CA ASN A 49 10.05 13.67 -2.90
C ASN A 49 8.65 13.91 -3.50
N GLY A 50 8.58 14.02 -4.83
CA GLY A 50 7.32 14.22 -5.55
C GLY A 50 6.43 12.98 -5.63
N PHE A 51 6.97 11.78 -5.43
CA PHE A 51 6.20 10.55 -5.31
C PHE A 51 5.66 10.41 -3.88
N PHE A 52 6.52 10.49 -2.86
CA PHE A 52 6.12 10.29 -1.47
C PHE A 52 5.16 11.38 -0.97
N GLY A 53 5.36 12.64 -1.37
CA GLY A 53 4.41 13.70 -1.06
C GLY A 53 3.02 13.44 -1.65
N GLU A 54 2.97 13.00 -2.92
CA GLU A 54 1.71 12.66 -3.59
C GLU A 54 1.05 11.44 -2.96
N TRP A 55 1.82 10.39 -2.65
CA TRP A 55 1.33 9.18 -2.02
C TRP A 55 0.79 9.46 -0.61
N PHE A 56 1.57 10.15 0.24
CA PHE A 56 1.20 10.43 1.61
C PHE A 56 0.01 11.38 1.74
N SER A 57 -0.12 12.36 0.85
CA SER A 57 -1.30 13.23 0.82
C SER A 57 -2.60 12.49 0.46
N ARG A 58 -2.50 11.25 -0.04
CA ARG A 58 -3.63 10.44 -0.50
C ARG A 58 -3.88 9.18 0.32
N LEU A 59 -3.20 8.99 1.46
CA LEU A 59 -3.39 7.79 2.30
C LEU A 59 -4.86 7.57 2.68
N ASP A 60 -5.59 8.66 2.95
CA ASP A 60 -7.01 8.61 3.32
C ASP A 60 -7.95 8.31 2.13
N CYS A 61 -7.44 8.40 0.90
CA CYS A 61 -8.20 8.08 -0.31
C CYS A 61 -8.27 6.57 -0.57
N PHE A 62 -7.40 5.76 0.06
CA PHE A 62 -7.43 4.30 -0.06
C PHE A 62 -8.55 3.72 0.80
N LYS A 63 -9.68 3.39 0.17
CA LYS A 63 -10.86 2.83 0.85
C LYS A 63 -10.87 1.31 0.90
N ARG A 64 -10.33 0.64 -0.13
CA ARG A 64 -10.39 -0.82 -0.22
C ARG A 64 -9.36 -1.45 0.72
N THR A 65 -9.74 -2.59 1.29
CA THR A 65 -8.87 -3.39 2.17
C THR A 65 -7.57 -3.78 1.48
N HIS A 66 -7.63 -4.13 0.19
CA HIS A 66 -6.45 -4.43 -0.62
C HIS A 66 -5.45 -3.27 -0.65
N ASP A 67 -5.91 -2.06 -0.96
CA ASP A 67 -5.02 -0.90 -1.14
C ASP A 67 -4.37 -0.48 0.19
N LYS A 68 -5.11 -0.62 1.30
CA LYS A 68 -4.57 -0.42 2.65
C LYS A 68 -3.52 -1.46 3.02
N LYS A 69 -3.76 -2.74 2.72
CA LYS A 69 -2.76 -3.82 2.90
C LYS A 69 -1.51 -3.56 2.06
N LEU A 70 -1.69 -3.19 0.79
CA LEU A 70 -0.60 -2.87 -0.13
C LEU A 70 0.24 -1.70 0.38
N THR A 71 -0.41 -0.65 0.91
CA THR A 71 0.27 0.52 1.47
C THR A 71 1.11 0.16 2.70
N VAL A 72 0.56 -0.60 3.64
CA VAL A 72 1.30 -1.07 4.82
C VAL A 72 2.49 -1.95 4.40
N LEU A 73 2.25 -2.91 3.49
CA LEU A 73 3.30 -3.79 2.97
C LEU A 73 4.43 -2.99 2.32
N ALA A 74 4.10 -2.01 1.47
CA ALA A 74 5.08 -1.16 0.81
C ALA A 74 5.92 -0.37 1.81
N ILE A 75 5.32 0.19 2.87
CA ILE A 75 6.08 0.91 3.91
C ILE A 75 7.00 -0.06 4.67
N CYS A 76 6.51 -1.25 5.04
CA CYS A 76 7.33 -2.27 5.67
C CYS A 76 8.51 -2.70 4.79
N SER A 77 8.30 -2.89 3.48
CA SER A 77 9.36 -3.21 2.52
C SER A 77 10.42 -2.12 2.43
N ILE A 78 10.03 -0.84 2.47
CA ILE A 78 10.97 0.29 2.48
C ILE A 78 11.80 0.30 3.78
N LEU A 79 11.14 0.14 4.93
CA LEU A 79 11.81 0.12 6.23
C LEU A 79 12.78 -1.06 6.35
N GLY A 80 12.34 -2.26 5.95
CA GLY A 80 13.18 -3.46 5.94
C GLY A 80 14.41 -3.32 5.03
N ALA A 81 14.23 -2.77 3.83
CA ALA A 81 15.34 -2.52 2.91
C ALA A 81 16.39 -1.57 3.50
N GLY A 82 15.96 -0.54 4.23
CA GLY A 82 16.88 0.39 4.90
C GLY A 82 17.65 -0.23 6.07
N LEU A 83 17.04 -1.17 6.79
CA LEU A 83 17.71 -1.90 7.87
C LEU A 83 18.80 -2.82 7.33
N GLU A 84 18.53 -3.52 6.22
CA GLU A 84 19.51 -4.42 5.60
C GLU A 84 20.71 -3.68 4.97
N GLU A 85 20.52 -2.43 4.54
CA GLU A 85 21.60 -1.57 4.03
C GLU A 85 22.40 -0.87 5.15
N GLY A 86 22.23 -1.28 6.41
CA GLY A 86 22.96 -0.71 7.54
C GLY A 86 22.56 0.71 7.90
N GLY A 87 21.37 1.16 7.48
CA GLY A 87 20.88 2.52 7.71
C GLY A 87 21.46 3.57 6.75
N ASP A 88 22.37 3.21 5.84
CA ASP A 88 22.95 4.12 4.84
C ASP A 88 21.98 4.49 3.70
N CYS A 89 20.77 3.93 3.72
CA CYS A 89 19.71 4.38 2.83
C CYS A 89 19.34 5.83 3.19
N LEU A 90 19.92 6.79 2.46
CA LEU A 90 19.72 8.24 2.61
C LEU A 90 18.24 8.63 2.73
N PHE A 91 17.35 7.88 2.07
CA PHE A 91 15.91 8.08 2.13
C PHE A 91 15.31 7.73 3.49
N VAL A 92 15.72 6.61 4.09
CA VAL A 92 15.25 6.21 5.43
C VAL A 92 15.75 7.18 6.49
N GLN A 93 16.98 7.69 6.37
CA GLN A 93 17.48 8.73 7.28
C GLN A 93 16.68 10.03 7.20
N SER A 94 16.29 10.45 5.99
CA SER A 94 15.63 11.74 5.77
C SER A 94 14.11 11.70 5.93
N SER A 95 13.48 10.54 5.72
CA SER A 95 12.02 10.40 5.62
C SER A 95 11.44 9.21 6.39
N GLY A 96 12.26 8.48 7.17
CA GLY A 96 11.84 7.33 7.97
C GLY A 96 10.73 7.62 8.96
N GLY A 97 10.78 8.78 9.66
CA GLY A 97 9.73 9.16 10.60
C GLY A 97 8.36 9.37 9.94
N GLN A 98 8.33 9.98 8.75
CA GLN A 98 7.09 10.19 7.99
C GLN A 98 6.52 8.89 7.45
N LEU A 99 7.38 7.96 7.02
CA LEU A 99 6.96 6.60 6.65
C LEU A 99 6.27 5.90 7.82
N LEU A 100 6.86 5.95 9.01
CA LEU A 100 6.30 5.29 10.20
C LEU A 100 4.95 5.91 10.61
N ILE A 101 4.85 7.25 10.60
CA ILE A 101 3.58 7.95 10.87
C ILE A 101 2.51 7.56 9.84
N GLY A 102 2.87 7.51 8.55
CA GLY A 102 1.98 7.07 7.49
C GLY A 102 1.51 5.63 7.66
N ALA A 103 2.41 4.73 8.04
CA ALA A 103 2.06 3.33 8.32
C ALA A 103 1.07 3.21 9.47
N LEU A 104 1.34 3.89 10.61
CA LEU A 104 0.45 3.87 11.77
C LEU A 104 -0.96 4.36 11.43
N LYS A 105 -1.06 5.44 10.65
CA LYS A 105 -2.34 6.00 10.21
C LYS A 105 -3.17 5.01 9.38
N VAL A 106 -2.51 4.29 8.46
CA VAL A 106 -3.20 3.30 7.62
C VAL A 106 -3.53 2.04 8.42
N PHE A 107 -2.61 1.63 9.29
CA PHE A 107 -2.76 0.45 10.15
C PHE A 107 -3.94 0.60 11.12
N GLU A 108 -4.12 1.78 11.72
CA GLU A 108 -5.26 2.09 12.59
C GLU A 108 -6.62 1.84 11.88
N ASN A 109 -6.70 2.18 10.60
CA ASN A 109 -7.93 2.08 9.81
C ASN A 109 -8.08 0.74 9.05
N LEU A 110 -7.10 -0.15 9.15
CA LEU A 110 -7.07 -1.42 8.43
C LEU A 110 -8.04 -2.47 9.02
N PRO A 111 -8.10 -2.70 10.35
CA PRO A 111 -9.04 -3.66 10.96
C PRO A 111 -10.50 -3.38 10.58
N GLN A 112 -10.90 -2.10 10.59
CA GLN A 112 -12.25 -1.68 10.20
C GLN A 112 -12.57 -2.04 8.75
N SER A 113 -11.59 -1.93 7.84
CA SER A 113 -11.77 -2.26 6.42
C SER A 113 -11.82 -3.77 6.19
N ILE A 114 -11.06 -4.54 6.97
CA ILE A 114 -11.13 -6.00 6.96
C ILE A 114 -12.53 -6.45 7.39
N LYS A 115 -13.05 -5.87 8.49
CA LYS A 115 -14.39 -6.15 8.99
C LYS A 115 -15.47 -5.80 7.96
N GLY A 116 -15.42 -4.61 7.37
CA GLY A 116 -16.41 -4.20 6.35
C GLY A 116 -16.40 -5.08 5.11
N ARG A 117 -15.23 -5.60 4.69
CA ARG A 117 -15.17 -6.61 3.61
C ARG A 117 -15.87 -7.91 4.00
N TYR A 118 -15.64 -8.39 5.22
CA TYR A 118 -16.27 -9.62 5.72
C TYR A 118 -17.79 -9.48 5.86
N GLU A 119 -18.26 -8.34 6.39
CA GLU A 119 -19.70 -8.05 6.51
C GLU A 119 -20.39 -8.07 5.14
N LEU A 120 -19.77 -7.49 4.11
CA LEU A 120 -20.27 -7.57 2.73
C LEU A 120 -20.27 -9.01 2.19
N GLU A 121 -19.21 -9.79 2.44
CA GLU A 121 -19.13 -11.20 2.01
C GLU A 121 -20.24 -12.05 2.65
N MET A 122 -20.53 -11.83 3.94
CA MET A 122 -21.65 -12.50 4.61
C MET A 122 -23.01 -12.06 4.07
N GLU A 123 -23.21 -10.76 3.79
CA GLU A 123 -24.47 -10.25 3.24
C GLU A 123 -24.78 -10.84 1.85
N TYR A 124 -23.76 -11.02 1.00
CA TYR A 124 -23.92 -11.73 -0.27
C TYR A 124 -24.20 -13.21 -0.08
N SER A 125 -23.50 -13.87 0.86
CA SER A 125 -23.67 -15.31 1.11
C SER A 125 -25.04 -15.66 1.70
N ASN A 126 -25.55 -14.80 2.60
CA ASN A 126 -26.86 -14.94 3.22
C ASN A 126 -28.03 -14.66 2.26
N ASN A 127 -27.81 -13.87 1.20
CA ASN A 127 -28.82 -13.64 0.17
C ASN A 127 -28.89 -14.79 -0.86
N ASP A 128 -27.86 -15.63 -0.95
CA ASP A 128 -27.75 -16.71 -1.95
C ASP A 128 -27.98 -18.12 -1.36
N SER A 129 -28.21 -18.29 -0.05
CA SER A 129 -28.43 -19.63 0.54
C SER A 129 -29.44 -19.65 1.70
N ASP A 130 -30.58 -20.30 1.42
CA ASP A 130 -31.38 -21.06 2.39
C ASP A 130 -30.57 -22.30 2.84
N GLY A 131 -29.50 -22.07 3.61
CA GLY A 131 -28.57 -23.10 4.05
C GLY A 131 -27.89 -22.70 5.34
N SER A 132 -28.26 -23.37 6.43
CA SER A 132 -27.73 -23.25 7.79
C SER A 132 -26.21 -23.10 7.84
N VAL A 133 -25.73 -21.98 8.39
CA VAL A 133 -24.31 -21.75 8.68
C VAL A 133 -24.05 -22.12 10.13
N ASP A 134 -23.24 -23.17 10.37
CA ASP A 134 -22.76 -23.54 11.70
C ASP A 134 -21.88 -22.41 12.27
N GLU A 135 -22.23 -21.92 13.47
CA GLU A 135 -21.63 -20.75 14.14
C GLU A 135 -20.20 -20.99 14.69
N ASP A 136 -19.56 -22.13 14.39
CA ASP A 136 -18.38 -22.61 15.11
C ASP A 136 -17.02 -22.41 14.39
N GLU A 137 -16.95 -21.63 13.31
CA GLU A 137 -15.66 -21.21 12.70
C GLU A 137 -15.30 -19.76 13.05
N PHE A 138 -15.38 -19.42 14.34
CA PHE A 138 -14.79 -18.21 14.92
C PHE A 138 -13.27 -18.37 15.07
N GLY A 139 -12.57 -18.45 13.95
CA GLY A 139 -11.14 -18.17 13.89
C GLY A 139 -10.93 -16.66 13.99
N ILE A 140 -10.58 -16.17 15.18
CA ILE A 140 -10.00 -14.83 15.35
C ILE A 140 -8.87 -14.74 14.31
N VAL A 141 -9.03 -13.89 13.28
CA VAL A 141 -7.96 -13.60 12.33
C VAL A 141 -6.94 -12.73 13.06
N THR A 142 -6.13 -13.37 13.89
CA THR A 142 -4.89 -12.81 14.39
C THR A 142 -3.96 -12.59 13.21
N LEU A 143 -3.00 -11.68 13.36
CA LEU A 143 -1.97 -11.37 12.37
C LEU A 143 -1.02 -12.56 12.08
N GLU A 144 -1.33 -13.77 12.56
CA GLU A 144 -0.56 -15.02 12.40
C GLU A 144 -0.85 -15.75 11.07
N GLY A 145 -1.43 -15.08 10.08
CA GLY A 145 -1.48 -15.60 8.71
C GLY A 145 -0.13 -15.59 7.97
N LEU A 146 0.96 -15.17 8.63
CA LEU A 146 2.31 -15.15 8.08
C LEU A 146 3.11 -16.33 8.62
N VAL A 147 2.76 -17.54 8.17
CA VAL A 147 3.64 -18.71 8.32
C VAL A 147 4.86 -18.47 7.42
N ILE A 148 5.94 -17.94 7.98
CA ILE A 148 7.27 -18.06 7.41
C ILE A 148 7.64 -19.53 7.56
N ARG A 149 7.61 -20.27 6.45
CA ARG A 149 8.24 -21.59 6.38
C ARG A 149 9.76 -21.37 6.38
N GLU A 150 10.45 -21.95 7.36
CA GLU A 150 11.88 -22.28 7.23
C GLU A 150 12.09 -23.37 6.16
#